data_AF-A0A382YQ75-F1
#
_entry.id   AF-A0A382YQ75-F1
#
_cell.length_a   1.000
_cell.length_b   1.000
_cell.length_c   1.000
_cell.angle_alpha   90.00
_cell.angle_beta   90.00
_cell.angle_gamma   90.00
#
_symmetry.space_group_name_H-M   'P 1'
#
loop_
_entity.id
_entity.type
_entity.pdbx_description
1 polymer ?
#
loop_
_entity_poly.entity_id
_entity_poly.type
_entity_poly.pdbx_seq_one_letter_code
_entity_poly.pdbx_strand_id
1 'polypeptide(L)' 'MGTKQRSILRERSLKGKSLHTGEAVTLTLKPADVNAGIVFRRVDLFGKPEIRPKSENATEFVRSTTISEGNA' A
#
# COMPACT_ATOMS: atom_id res chain seq x y z
N MET A 1 12.45 -25.58 -12.08
CA MET A 1 12.91 -24.55 -11.12
C MET A 1 11.73 -23.64 -10.80
N GLY A 2 11.51 -23.30 -9.53
CA GLY A 2 10.40 -22.43 -9.13
C GLY A 2 10.64 -20.96 -9.50
N THR A 3 9.55 -20.22 -9.71
CA THR A 3 9.60 -18.78 -9.99
C THR A 3 10.18 -18.04 -8.79
N LYS A 4 11.20 -17.20 -9.00
CA LYS A 4 11.79 -16.39 -7.94
C LYS A 4 10.87 -15.23 -7.58
N GLN A 5 10.82 -14.86 -6.30
CA GLN A 5 10.16 -13.62 -5.87
C GLN A 5 10.82 -12.40 -6.50
N ARG A 6 10.05 -11.33 -6.67
CA ARG A 6 10.49 -10.09 -7.30
C ARG A 6 10.12 -8.89 -6.44
N SER A 7 11.03 -7.93 -6.41
CA SER A 7 10.79 -6.59 -5.86
C SER A 7 11.33 -5.55 -6.85
N ILE A 8 11.01 -4.27 -6.62
CA ILE A 8 11.57 -3.18 -7.41
C ILE A 8 13.04 -2.97 -7.06
N LEU A 9 13.86 -2.52 -8.02
CA LEU A 9 15.30 -2.32 -7.81
C LEU A 9 15.62 -1.07 -6.99
N ARG A 10 14.78 -0.04 -7.08
CA ARG A 10 15.00 1.27 -6.44
C ARG A 10 13.69 1.94 -6.11
N GLU A 11 13.72 2.80 -5.10
CA GLU A 11 12.59 3.62 -4.70
C GLU A 11 12.10 4.51 -5.86
N ARG A 12 10.78 4.64 -6.01
CA ARG A 12 10.15 5.55 -6.98
C ARG A 12 8.94 6.21 -6.36
N SER A 13 8.77 7.49 -6.65
CA SER A 13 7.65 8.30 -6.15
C SER A 13 6.78 8.83 -7.30
N LEU A 14 5.49 8.91 -7.05
CA LEU A 14 4.48 9.49 -7.93
C LEU A 14 3.65 10.50 -7.12
N LYS A 15 3.31 11.64 -7.73
CA LYS A 15 2.42 12.65 -7.13
C LYS A 15 1.18 12.77 -8.00
N GLY A 16 0.01 12.88 -7.37
CA GLY A 16 -1.26 12.99 -8.09
C GLY A 16 -2.42 13.30 -7.16
N LYS A 17 -3.63 13.27 -7.71
CA LYS A 17 -4.87 13.37 -6.93
C LYS A 17 -5.52 12.00 -6.78
N SER A 18 -6.07 11.72 -5.61
CA SER A 18 -6.93 10.55 -5.36
C SER A 18 -8.21 10.65 -6.20
N LEU A 19 -8.63 9.54 -6.81
CA LEU A 19 -9.79 9.50 -7.70
C LEU A 19 -11.10 9.84 -6.96
N HIS A 20 -11.29 9.32 -5.75
CA HIS A 20 -12.57 9.41 -5.04
C HIS A 20 -12.65 10.57 -4.05
N THR A 21 -11.52 10.99 -3.47
CA THR A 21 -11.48 12.11 -2.51
C THR A 21 -11.01 13.42 -3.13
N GLY A 22 -10.32 13.37 -4.27
CA GLY A 22 -9.71 14.56 -4.91
C GLY A 22 -8.47 15.08 -4.20
N GLU A 23 -8.08 14.49 -3.07
CA GLU A 23 -6.93 14.92 -2.26
C GLU A 23 -5.60 14.69 -2.99
N ALA A 24 -4.65 15.61 -2.77
CA ALA A 24 -3.29 15.46 -3.28
C ALA A 24 -2.54 14.39 -2.46
N VAL A 25 -1.99 13.39 -3.15
CA VAL A 25 -1.26 12.28 -2.54
C VAL A 25 0.10 12.09 -3.19
N THR A 26 1.08 11.64 -2.40
CA THR A 26 2.36 11.14 -2.90
C THR A 26 2.47 9.65 -2.59
N LEU A 27 2.53 8.81 -3.62
CA LEU A 27 2.79 7.37 -3.48
C LEU A 27 4.28 7.10 -3.66
N THR A 28 4.89 6.44 -2.68
CA THR A 28 6.30 6.00 -2.75
C THR A 28 6.36 4.48 -2.74
N LEU A 29 6.87 3.88 -3.80
CA LEU A 29 7.13 2.45 -3.90
C LEU A 29 8.57 2.19 -3.46
N LYS A 30 8.78 1.25 -2.53
CA LYS A 30 10.11 0.89 -2.00
C LYS A 30 10.44 -0.58 -2.29
N PRO A 31 11.73 -0.93 -2.48
CA PRO A 31 12.16 -2.32 -2.44
C PRO A 31 11.76 -2.98 -1.11
N ALA A 32 11.52 -4.28 -1.15
CA ALA A 32 11.11 -5.07 -0.01
C ALA A 32 11.86 -6.40 0.03
N ASP A 33 12.07 -6.92 1.23
CA ASP A 33 12.76 -8.18 1.47
C ASP A 33 11.95 -9.39 0.97
N VAL A 34 12.63 -10.52 0.83
CA VAL A 34 11.99 -11.80 0.50
C VAL A 34 10.91 -12.12 1.54
N ASN A 35 9.77 -12.61 1.07
CA ASN A 35 8.57 -12.93 1.86
C ASN A 35 7.85 -11.72 2.49
N ALA A 36 8.28 -10.48 2.24
CA ALA A 36 7.57 -9.30 2.77
C ALA A 36 6.13 -9.18 2.22
N GLY A 37 5.90 -9.65 1.00
CA GLY A 37 4.66 -9.44 0.26
C GLY A 37 4.50 -7.97 -0.15
N ILE A 38 3.25 -7.53 -0.32
CA ILE A 38 2.91 -6.11 -0.51
C ILE A 38 2.45 -5.55 0.83
N VAL A 39 2.96 -4.37 1.20
CA VAL A 39 2.62 -3.68 2.45
C VAL A 39 2.33 -2.23 2.12
N PHE A 40 1.14 -1.76 2.48
CA PHE A 40 0.79 -0.34 2.42
C PHE A 40 1.18 0.32 3.73
N ARG A 41 1.68 1.56 3.68
CA ARG A 41 2.08 2.30 4.87
C ARG A 41 1.52 3.71 4.84
N ARG A 42 0.71 4.07 5.83
CA ARG A 42 0.17 5.42 6.02
C ARG A 42 1.19 6.30 6.72
N VAL A 43 2.08 6.91 5.96
CA VAL A 43 3.20 7.72 6.50
C VAL A 43 2.77 9.05 7.10
N ASP A 44 1.54 9.48 6.81
CA ASP A 44 0.89 10.68 7.31
C ASP A 44 0.33 10.52 8.74
N LEU A 45 0.10 9.29 9.19
CA LEU A 45 -0.40 9.00 10.54
C LEU A 45 0.75 8.80 11.55
N PHE A 46 0.49 9.14 12.82
CA PHE A 46 1.43 8.84 13.92
C PHE A 46 1.67 7.33 14.03
N GLY A 47 2.92 6.92 14.28
CA GLY A 47 3.33 5.51 14.26
C GLY A 47 3.50 4.92 12.85
N LYS A 48 3.02 5.61 11.80
CA LYS A 48 3.13 5.21 10.40
C LYS A 48 2.69 3.76 10.18
N PRO A 49 1.42 3.43 10.52
CA PRO A 49 0.92 2.06 10.52
C PRO A 49 1.02 1.42 9.13
N GLU A 50 1.19 0.11 9.14
CA GLU A 50 1.31 -0.73 7.97
C GLU A 50 0.07 -1.61 7.84
N ILE A 51 -0.44 -1.78 6.63
CA ILE A 51 -1.63 -2.57 6.31
C ILE A 51 -1.26 -3.57 5.23
N ARG A 52 -1.50 -4.86 5.51
CA ARG A 52 -1.31 -5.92 4.52
C ARG A 52 -2.59 -6.10 3.71
N PRO A 53 -2.54 -6.13 2.37
CA PRO A 53 -3.71 -6.28 1.51
C PRO A 53 -4.16 -7.75 1.46
N LYS A 54 -4.72 -8.21 2.58
CA LYS A 54 -5.36 -9.53 2.69
C LYS A 54 -6.86 -9.37 2.59
N SER A 55 -7.57 -10.44 2.20
CA SER A 55 -9.04 -10.43 2.11
C SER A 55 -9.71 -10.12 3.44
N GLU A 56 -9.11 -10.52 4.56
CA GLU A 56 -9.60 -10.21 5.93
C GLU A 56 -9.56 -8.71 6.27
N ASN A 57 -8.70 -7.94 5.61
CA ASN A 57 -8.55 -6.51 5.82
C ASN A 57 -9.33 -5.67 4.79
N ALA A 58 -10.07 -6.28 3.85
CA ALA A 58 -10.87 -5.56 2.88
C ALA A 58 -12.21 -5.15 3.51
N THR A 59 -12.45 -3.85 3.67
CA THR A 59 -13.56 -3.31 4.48
C THR A 59 -14.66 -2.63 3.67
N GLU A 60 -14.35 -2.15 2.47
CA GLU A 60 -15.31 -1.43 1.61
C GLU A 60 -15.06 -1.76 0.14
N PHE A 61 -16.14 -1.88 -0.63
CA PHE A 61 -16.12 -2.35 -2.02
C PHE A 61 -16.87 -1.42 -2.99
N VAL A 62 -17.57 -0.40 -2.50
CA VAL A 62 -18.28 0.54 -3.36
C VAL A 62 -17.27 1.44 -4.10
N ARG A 63 -17.19 1.27 -5.42
CA ARG A 63 -16.37 2.05 -6.37
C ARG A 63 -14.84 1.87 -6.25
N SER A 64 -14.36 1.23 -5.20
CA SER A 64 -12.97 0.81 -5.01
C SER A 64 -12.88 -0.30 -3.96
N THR A 65 -11.74 -0.98 -3.86
CA THR A 65 -11.44 -1.85 -2.71
C THR A 65 -10.64 -1.05 -1.69
N THR A 66 -11.21 -0.83 -0.51
CA THR A 66 -10.51 -0.22 0.63
C THR A 66 -10.02 -1.31 1.57
N ILE A 67 -8.77 -1.18 2.01
CA ILE A 67 -8.20 -2.02 3.07
C ILE A 67 -8.01 -1.17 4.32
N SER A 68 -8.28 -1.74 5.48
CA SER A 68 -8.12 -1.06 6.77
C SER A 68 -7.59 -2.02 7.83
N GLU A 69 -6.77 -1.53 8.76
CA GLU A 69 -6.30 -2.30 9.93
C GLU A 69 -6.20 -1.37 11.16
N GLY A 70 -7.05 -1.60 12.16
CA GLY A 70 -7.17 -0.68 13.30
C GLY A 70 -7.71 0.68 12.89
N ASN A 71 -6.96 1.76 13.17
CA ASN A 71 -7.32 3.14 12.78
C ASN A 71 -6.66 3.60 11.46
N ALA A 72 -6.10 2.66 10.69
CA ALA A 72 -5.34 2.92 9.47
C ALA A 72 -6.08 2.46 8.22
#